data_AF-A0A5C3QM06-F1
#
_entry.id   AF-A0A5C3QM06-F1
#
_cell.length_a   1.000
_cell.length_b   1.000
_cell.length_c   1.000
_cell.angle_alpha   90.00
_cell.angle_beta   90.00
_cell.angle_gamma   90.00
#
_symmetry.space_group_name_H-M   'P 1'
#
loop_
_entity.id
_entity.type
_entity.pdbx_description
1 polymer ?
#
loop_
_entity_poly.entity_id
_entity_poly.type
_entity_poly.pdbx_seq_one_letter_code
_entity_poly.pdbx_strand_id
1 'polypeptide(L)'
;KDPEGGCFCQAREHKLSSYTPICFTCGLILCSLNLPYYTCPSCSTSLLSQPSTSTQLSNPKDTLIAKFQSDIDAQLAKELADRERAIEQARRAVGDFPTL
;
A
#
# COMPACT_ATOMS: atom_id res chain seq x y z
N LYS A 1 -8.94 -15.86 -6.71
CA LYS A 1 -10.38 -15.52 -6.82
C LYS A 1 -10.78 -14.93 -5.47
N ASP A 2 -11.45 -13.79 -5.46
CA ASP A 2 -11.95 -13.18 -4.21
C ASP A 2 -13.02 -14.11 -3.61
N PRO A 3 -12.95 -14.49 -2.32
CA PRO A 3 -13.98 -15.29 -1.66
C PRO A 3 -15.38 -14.65 -1.71
N GLU A 4 -15.47 -13.31 -1.74
CA GLU A 4 -16.74 -12.55 -1.76
C GLU A 4 -17.14 -12.09 -3.18
N GLY A 5 -16.41 -12.50 -4.21
CA GLY A 5 -16.75 -12.21 -5.60
C GLY A 5 -16.28 -10.85 -6.15
N GLY A 6 -15.52 -10.07 -5.36
CA GLY A 6 -15.00 -8.77 -5.78
C GLY A 6 -16.06 -7.67 -5.84
N CYS A 7 -15.63 -6.41 -5.82
CA CYS A 7 -16.55 -5.27 -5.82
C CYS A 7 -16.75 -4.71 -7.24
N PHE A 8 -17.95 -4.92 -7.80
CA PHE A 8 -18.44 -4.17 -8.95
C PHE A 8 -19.26 -2.99 -8.43
N CYS A 9 -18.69 -1.78 -8.39
CA CYS A 9 -19.22 -0.68 -7.57
C CYS A 9 -20.69 -0.29 -7.85
N GLN A 10 -21.26 -0.60 -9.02
CA GLN A 10 -22.69 -0.40 -9.34
C GLN A 10 -23.22 1.00 -8.92
N ALA A 11 -22.52 2.06 -9.31
CA ALA A 11 -22.82 3.45 -8.95
C ALA A 11 -22.75 3.80 -7.45
N ARG A 12 -22.18 2.94 -6.61
CA ARG A 12 -21.81 3.26 -5.22
C ARG A 12 -20.45 3.94 -5.20
N GLU A 13 -20.32 4.93 -4.31
CA GLU A 13 -19.06 5.63 -4.09
C GLU A 13 -18.15 4.83 -3.15
N HIS A 14 -16.97 4.49 -3.65
CA HIS A 14 -15.92 3.88 -2.85
C HIS A 14 -14.60 4.60 -3.13
N LYS A 15 -13.68 4.56 -2.17
CA LYS A 15 -12.33 5.08 -2.38
C LYS A 15 -11.64 4.28 -3.49
N LEU A 16 -10.90 4.97 -4.36
CA LEU A 16 -10.09 4.34 -5.39
C LEU A 16 -9.01 3.43 -4.75
N SER A 17 -8.74 2.28 -5.36
CA SER A 17 -7.65 1.42 -4.90
C SER A 17 -6.31 2.17 -4.98
N SER A 18 -5.57 2.19 -3.87
CA SER A 18 -4.27 2.86 -3.77
C SER A 18 -3.12 2.10 -4.43
N TYR A 19 -3.42 0.92 -4.97
CA TYR A 19 -2.43 -0.04 -5.47
C TYR A 19 -2.74 -0.45 -6.91
N THR A 20 -4.00 -0.72 -7.23
CA THR A 20 -4.44 -1.13 -8.56
C THR A 20 -5.74 -0.38 -8.91
N PRO A 21 -5.68 0.92 -9.25
CA PRO A 21 -6.87 1.75 -9.48
C PRO A 21 -7.66 1.37 -10.74
N ILE A 22 -7.04 0.62 -11.65
CA ILE A 22 -7.63 0.20 -12.92
C ILE A 22 -7.18 -1.24 -13.24
N CYS A 23 -8.08 -2.03 -13.81
CA CYS A 23 -7.73 -3.31 -14.41
C CYS A 23 -7.11 -3.06 -15.79
N PHE A 24 -5.83 -3.37 -15.96
CA PHE A 24 -5.12 -3.17 -17.24
C PHE A 24 -5.57 -4.12 -18.36
N THR A 25 -6.39 -5.13 -18.06
CA THR A 25 -6.92 -6.07 -19.06
C THR A 25 -8.26 -5.61 -19.65
N CYS A 26 -9.17 -5.09 -18.83
CA CYS A 26 -10.53 -4.71 -19.28
C CYS A 26 -10.88 -3.24 -19.05
N GLY A 27 -10.01 -2.45 -18.43
CA GLY A 27 -10.23 -1.03 -18.16
C GLY A 27 -11.17 -0.72 -16.99
N LEU A 28 -11.64 -1.72 -16.24
CA LEU A 28 -12.50 -1.49 -15.09
C LEU A 28 -11.78 -0.66 -14.00
N ILE A 29 -12.41 0.42 -13.54
CA ILE A 29 -11.94 1.21 -12.39
C ILE A 29 -12.21 0.43 -11.10
N LEU A 30 -11.19 0.29 -10.26
CA LEU A 30 -11.20 -0.57 -9.07
C LEU A 30 -11.15 0.25 -7.79
N CYS A 31 -12.10 0.00 -6.90
CA CYS A 31 -12.11 0.58 -5.57
C CYS A 31 -11.20 -0.17 -4.58
N SER A 32 -11.04 0.38 -3.39
CA SER A 32 -10.21 -0.17 -2.30
C SER A 32 -10.63 -1.56 -1.81
N LEU A 33 -11.87 -1.99 -2.09
CA LEU A 33 -12.33 -3.35 -1.80
C LEU A 33 -11.74 -4.39 -2.77
N ASN A 34 -11.35 -3.97 -3.98
CA ASN A 34 -10.67 -4.81 -4.94
C ASN A 34 -9.17 -4.80 -4.64
N LEU A 35 -8.74 -5.75 -3.81
CA LEU A 35 -7.34 -5.88 -3.42
C LEU A 35 -6.48 -6.37 -4.60
N PRO A 36 -5.20 -5.95 -4.67
CA PRO A 36 -4.32 -6.29 -5.80
C PRO A 36 -4.19 -7.80 -6.04
N TYR A 37 -4.14 -8.61 -4.99
CA TYR A 37 -3.99 -10.06 -5.10
C TYR A 37 -5.28 -10.79 -5.51
N TYR A 38 -6.40 -10.07 -5.66
CA TYR A 38 -7.64 -10.62 -6.19
C TYR A 38 -7.71 -10.57 -7.72
N THR A 39 -8.75 -11.23 -8.23
CA THR A 39 -9.11 -11.23 -9.64
C THR A 39 -10.09 -10.10 -9.92
N CYS A 40 -10.00 -9.49 -11.09
CA CYS A 40 -10.95 -8.48 -11.54
C CYS A 40 -12.38 -9.05 -11.52
N PRO A 41 -13.38 -8.34 -10.94
CA PRO A 41 -14.76 -8.81 -10.92
C PRO A 41 -15.43 -8.80 -12.30
N SER A 42 -14.90 -8.04 -13.27
CA SER A 42 -15.46 -7.99 -14.63
C SER A 42 -14.88 -9.04 -15.57
N CYS A 43 -13.55 -9.19 -15.63
CA CYS A 43 -12.89 -10.08 -16.58
C CYS A 43 -12.23 -11.31 -15.95
N SER A 44 -12.29 -11.47 -14.62
CA SER A 44 -11.68 -12.55 -13.84
C SER A 44 -10.15 -12.69 -13.94
N THR A 45 -9.47 -11.79 -14.65
CA THR A 45 -8.01 -11.75 -14.75
C THR A 45 -7.38 -11.33 -13.42
N SER A 46 -6.22 -11.90 -13.07
CA SER A 46 -5.45 -11.47 -11.90
C SER A 46 -5.02 -10.01 -12.07
N LEU A 47 -5.29 -9.17 -11.07
CA LEU A 47 -4.94 -7.74 -11.10
C LEU A 47 -3.43 -7.50 -11.01
N LEU A 48 -2.66 -8.49 -10.55
CA LEU A 48 -1.20 -8.48 -10.53
C LEU A 48 -0.57 -9.02 -11.84
N SER A 49 -1.35 -9.58 -12.77
CA SER A 49 -0.81 -10.11 -14.02
C SER A 49 -0.92 -9.06 -15.12
N GLN A 50 0.17 -8.79 -15.84
CA GLN A 50 0.10 -7.94 -17.03
C GLN A 50 -0.50 -8.71 -18.21
N PRO A 51 -1.23 -8.04 -19.11
CA PRO A 51 -1.35 -8.51 -20.48
C PRO A 51 0.03 -8.39 -21.15
N SER A 52 0.45 -9.45 -21.84
CA SER A 52 1.76 -9.61 -22.49
C SER A 52 2.09 -8.59 -23.60
N THR A 53 1.21 -7.64 -23.87
CA THR A 53 1.28 -6.71 -25.00
C THR A 53 1.68 -5.28 -24.64
N SER A 54 1.75 -4.90 -23.36
CA SER A 54 2.18 -3.54 -22.97
C SER A 54 3.65 -3.49 -22.53
N THR A 55 4.57 -3.39 -23.49
CA THR A 55 6.02 -3.21 -23.26
C THR A 55 6.41 -1.86 -22.66
N GLN A 56 5.43 -0.97 -22.43
CA GLN A 56 5.63 0.42 -22.00
C GLN A 56 5.07 0.73 -20.59
N LEU A 57 4.42 -0.23 -19.92
CA LEU A 57 3.84 -0.01 -18.60
C LEU A 57 4.54 -0.88 -17.55
N SER A 58 4.99 -0.26 -16.47
CA SER A 58 5.59 -0.95 -15.31
C SER A 58 4.67 -2.03 -14.78
N ASN A 59 5.21 -3.22 -14.48
CA ASN A 59 4.44 -4.33 -13.93
C ASN A 59 3.77 -3.91 -12.60
N PRO A 60 2.45 -4.10 -12.44
CA PRO A 60 1.74 -3.73 -11.21
C PRO A 60 2.33 -4.43 -9.97
N LYS A 61 2.95 -5.60 -10.13
CA LYS A 61 3.71 -6.26 -9.06
C LYS A 61 4.93 -5.44 -8.64
N ASP A 62 5.75 -5.01 -9.60
CA ASP A 62 6.99 -4.28 -9.32
C ASP A 62 6.69 -2.93 -8.68
N THR A 63 5.63 -2.24 -9.13
CA THR A 63 5.18 -0.99 -8.50
C THR A 63 4.74 -1.19 -7.05
N LEU A 64 4.12 -2.34 -6.75
CA LEU A 64 3.66 -2.67 -5.41
C LEU A 64 4.85 -2.99 -4.48
N ILE A 65 5.82 -3.75 -5.01
CA ILE A 65 7.06 -4.09 -4.31
C ILE A 65 7.85 -2.81 -3.97
N ALA A 66 8.04 -1.93 -4.96
CA ALA A 66 8.76 -0.67 -4.76
C ALA A 66 8.09 0.22 -3.70
N LYS A 67 6.75 0.28 -3.70
CA LYS A 67 6.00 1.01 -2.69
C LYS A 67 6.18 0.42 -1.29
N PHE A 68 6.08 -0.90 -1.15
CA PHE A 68 6.31 -1.54 0.15
C PHE A 68 7.74 -1.36 0.66
N GLN A 69 8.74 -1.39 -0.22
CA GLN A 69 10.13 -1.08 0.15
C GLN A 69 10.24 0.35 0.69
N SER A 70 9.66 1.33 -0.02
CA SER A 70 9.63 2.73 0.43
C SER A 70 8.91 2.90 1.78
N ASP A 71 7.80 2.19 2.00
CA ASP A 71 7.04 2.28 3.26
C ASP A 71 7.84 1.68 4.43
N ILE A 72 8.55 0.57 4.19
CA ILE A 72 9.45 -0.05 5.17
C ILE A 72 10.60 0.90 5.54
N ASP A 73 11.26 1.49 4.54
CA ASP A 73 12.38 2.40 4.76
C ASP A 73 11.94 3.65 5.55
N ALA A 74 10.78 4.21 5.21
CA ALA A 74 10.21 5.34 5.91
C ALA A 74 9.87 5.01 7.37
N GLN A 75 9.32 3.81 7.62
CA GLN A 75 8.98 3.38 8.96
C GLN A 75 10.22 3.11 9.81
N LEU A 76 11.26 2.49 9.23
CA LEU A 76 12.53 2.25 9.90
C LEU A 76 13.23 3.56 10.28
N ALA A 77 13.23 4.56 9.39
CA ALA A 77 13.78 5.88 9.69
C ALA A 77 13.04 6.56 10.87
N LYS A 78 11.71 6.42 10.93
CA LYS A 78 10.89 6.95 12.02
C LYS A 78 11.22 6.28 13.35
N GLU A 79 11.30 4.95 13.37
CA GLU A 79 11.60 4.18 14.58
C GLU A 79 12.98 4.51 15.15
N LEU A 80 13.99 4.70 14.28
CA LEU A 80 15.33 5.15 14.70
C LEU A 80 15.29 6.54 15.33
N ALA A 81 14.58 7.49 14.70
CA ALA A 81 14.45 8.85 15.23
C ALA A 81 13.64 8.91 16.53
N ASP A 82 12.64 8.04 16.71
CA ASP A 82 11.90 7.91 17.96
C ASP A 82 12.81 7.36 19.07
N ARG A 83 13.65 6.37 18.75
CA ARG A 83 14.62 5.78 19.70
C ARG A 83 15.65 6.79 20.19
N GLU A 84 16.23 7.57 19.29
CA GLU A 84 17.21 8.61 19.64
C GLU A 84 16.59 9.67 20.56
N ARG A 85 15.38 10.14 20.23
CA ARG A 85 14.63 11.08 21.07
C ARG A 85 14.35 10.53 22.46
N ALA A 86 13.96 9.26 22.58
CA ALA A 86 13.73 8.63 23.87
C ALA A 86 15.01 8.55 24.72
N ILE A 87 16.15 8.24 24.11
CA ILE A 87 17.46 8.21 24.80
C ILE A 87 17.84 9.60 25.28
N GLU A 88 17.68 10.63 24.45
CA GLU A 88 17.96 12.01 24.85
C GLU A 88 17.05 12.48 25.98
N GLN A 89 15.76 12.18 25.91
CA GLN A 89 14.80 12.52 26.97
C GLN A 89 15.15 11.81 28.28
N ALA A 90 15.51 10.53 28.25
CA ALA A 90 15.96 9.79 29.42
C ALA A 90 17.24 10.40 30.04
N ARG A 91 18.21 10.81 29.20
CA ARG A 91 19.42 11.51 29.67
C ARG A 91 19.08 12.85 30.33
N ARG A 92 18.17 13.63 29.75
CA ARG A 92 17.73 14.92 30.31
C ARG A 92 17.03 14.72 31.65
N ALA A 93 16.14 13.72 31.77
CA ALA A 93 15.41 13.44 33.00
C ALA A 93 16.33 13.00 34.16
N VAL A 94 17.42 12.28 33.89
CA VAL A 94 18.41 11.91 34.93
C VAL A 94 19.22 13.11 35.43
N GLY A 95 19.43 14.13 34.58
CA GLY A 95 20.10 15.38 34.97
C GLY A 95 19.22 16.36 35.74
N ASP A 96 17.90 16.12 35.78
CA ASP A 96 16.89 16.99 36.39
C ASP A 96 16.59 16.52 37.82
N PHE A 97 17.61 16.53 38.69
CA PHE A 97 17.42 16.25 40.12
C PHE A 97 16.92 17.53 40.82
N PRO A 98 15.70 17.57 41.39
CA PRO A 98 15.23 18.74 42.12
C PRO A 98 16.10 18.95 43.36
N THR A 99 16.84 20.05 43.38
CA THR A 99 17.52 20.49 44.61
C THR A 99 16.46 21.10 45.52
N LEU A 100 16.21 20.44 46.66
CA LEU A 100 15.38 20.95 47.76
C LEU A 100 16.08 22.11 48.48
#